data_AF-A0A932GF69-F1
#
_entry.id   AF-A0A932GF69-F1
#
_cell.length_a   1.000
_cell.length_b   1.000
_cell.length_c   1.000
_cell.angle_alpha   90.00
_cell.angle_beta   90.00
_cell.angle_gamma   90.00
#
_symmetry.space_group_name_H-M   'P 1'
#
loop_
_entity.id
_entity.type
_entity.pdbx_description
1 polymer ?
#
loop_
_entity_poly.entity_id
_entity_poly.type
_entity_poly.pdbx_seq_one_letter_code
_entity_poly.pdbx_strand_id
1 'polypeptide(L)'
;MSLGMKKQGLHLTGEKSFSYASILLSFLALSIVLILAWYVFDKGDVKPDGAGPAKNAEGLNIDKASANNQQSEVVEVVQKVSKHIMLPQSDVTVVTVTDADLLRSRNPLYFQFVKNGDKIIRYALGLIVYDLEQDIIVDVIRLFPEQVVTGPGSKKTTE
;
A
#
# COMPACT_ATOMS: atom_id res chain seq x y z
N MET A 1 17.30 -32.24 -68.38
CA MET A 1 16.12 -32.65 -67.58
C MET A 1 16.64 -33.26 -66.29
N SER A 2 16.37 -32.60 -65.15
CA SER A 2 16.30 -33.14 -63.78
C SER A 2 16.84 -32.09 -62.78
N LEU A 3 15.89 -31.34 -62.21
CA LEU A 3 16.09 -30.38 -61.13
C LEU A 3 16.27 -31.14 -59.80
N GLY A 4 17.40 -30.97 -59.14
CA GLY A 4 17.62 -31.45 -57.78
C GLY A 4 17.01 -30.47 -56.75
N MET A 5 15.84 -30.78 -56.23
CA MET A 5 15.26 -30.06 -55.08
C MET A 5 15.80 -30.61 -53.76
N LYS A 6 16.54 -29.77 -53.03
CA LYS A 6 17.01 -30.04 -51.66
C LYS A 6 15.94 -29.55 -50.67
N LYS A 7 15.13 -30.45 -50.13
CA LYS A 7 14.18 -30.13 -49.04
C LYS A 7 14.93 -29.90 -47.74
N GLN A 8 14.78 -28.71 -47.17
CA GLN A 8 15.25 -28.38 -45.82
C GLN A 8 14.27 -28.98 -44.80
N GLY A 9 14.80 -29.80 -43.90
CA GLY A 9 14.06 -30.36 -42.78
C GLY A 9 13.78 -29.28 -41.74
N LEU A 10 12.50 -28.97 -41.54
CA LEU A 10 12.01 -28.10 -40.49
C LEU A 10 12.01 -28.90 -39.18
N HIS A 11 13.00 -28.66 -38.32
CA HIS A 11 13.05 -29.23 -36.97
C HIS A 11 12.07 -28.44 -36.09
N LEU A 12 10.88 -29.01 -35.85
CA LEU A 12 9.89 -28.43 -34.94
C LEU A 12 10.30 -28.75 -33.49
N THR A 13 10.46 -27.66 -32.75
CA THR A 13 10.80 -27.57 -31.33
C THR A 13 9.82 -28.32 -30.44
N GLY A 14 10.36 -28.95 -29.40
CA GLY A 14 9.69 -29.92 -28.54
C GLY A 14 8.41 -29.44 -27.85
N GLU A 15 7.41 -30.32 -27.90
CA GLU A 15 6.27 -30.31 -26.98
C GLU A 15 6.73 -30.79 -25.60
N LYS A 16 6.85 -29.86 -24.65
CA LYS A 16 6.89 -30.22 -23.23
C LYS A 16 5.47 -30.62 -22.84
N SER A 17 5.17 -31.91 -22.87
CA SER A 17 3.98 -32.46 -22.24
C SER A 17 4.01 -32.10 -20.75
N PHE A 18 3.26 -31.07 -20.35
CA PHE A 18 3.08 -30.69 -18.96
C PHE A 18 2.33 -31.82 -18.26
N SER A 19 3.09 -32.75 -17.69
CA SER A 19 2.56 -33.85 -16.89
C SER A 19 1.97 -33.27 -15.61
N TYR A 20 0.72 -33.64 -15.29
CA TYR A 20 0.03 -33.23 -14.05
C TYR A 20 0.84 -33.55 -12.79
N ALA A 21 1.76 -34.51 -12.86
CA ALA A 21 2.72 -34.81 -11.81
C ALA A 21 3.63 -33.61 -11.47
N SER A 22 4.05 -32.82 -12.46
CA SER A 22 4.89 -31.63 -12.24
C SER A 22 4.10 -30.48 -11.63
N ILE A 23 2.82 -30.36 -11.97
CA ILE A 23 1.92 -29.36 -11.38
C ILE A 23 1.66 -29.70 -9.91
N LEU A 24 1.35 -30.96 -9.60
CA LEU A 24 1.16 -31.43 -8.22
C LEU A 24 2.42 -31.26 -7.37
N LEU A 25 3.60 -31.55 -7.94
CA LEU A 25 4.88 -31.35 -7.25
C LEU A 25 5.13 -29.86 -6.94
N SER A 26 4.77 -28.96 -7.87
CA SER A 26 4.89 -27.52 -7.66
C SER A 26 3.97 -27.02 -6.54
N PHE A 27 2.73 -27.51 -6.47
CA PHE A 27 1.81 -27.16 -5.38
C PHE A 27 2.27 -27.70 -4.03
N LEU A 28 2.81 -28.92 -4.01
CA LEU A 28 3.39 -29.51 -2.80
C LEU A 28 4.60 -28.68 -2.31
N ALA A 29 5.50 -28.29 -3.21
CA ALA A 29 6.65 -27.44 -2.88
C ALA A 29 6.22 -26.05 -2.37
N LEU A 30 5.22 -25.44 -3.02
CA LEU A 30 4.66 -24.15 -2.60
C LEU A 30 4.05 -24.22 -1.19
N SER A 31 3.29 -25.28 -0.92
CA SER A 31 2.67 -25.52 0.40
C SER A 31 3.72 -25.66 1.50
N ILE A 32 4.81 -26.40 1.24
CA ILE A 32 5.93 -26.56 2.19
C ILE A 32 6.59 -25.20 2.49
N VAL A 33 6.82 -24.36 1.47
CA VAL A 33 7.40 -23.02 1.66
C VAL A 33 6.49 -22.12 2.49
N LEU A 34 5.18 -22.17 2.27
CA LEU A 34 4.21 -21.41 3.06
C LEU A 34 4.17 -21.86 4.53
N ILE A 35 4.21 -23.18 4.78
CA ILE A 35 4.27 -23.74 6.13
C ILE A 35 5.57 -23.32 6.83
N LEU A 36 6.71 -23.35 6.13
CA LEU A 36 8.00 -22.92 6.67
C LEU A 36 8.04 -21.41 6.95
N ALA A 37 7.50 -20.59 6.05
CA ALA A 37 7.41 -19.15 6.24
C ALA A 37 6.54 -18.82 7.48
N TRP A 38 5.41 -19.51 7.63
CA TRP A 38 4.56 -19.40 8.81
C TRP A 38 5.29 -19.83 10.08
N TYR A 39 5.99 -20.96 10.05
CA TYR A 39 6.74 -21.50 11.19
C TYR A 39 7.92 -20.60 11.63
N VAL A 40 8.62 -19.98 10.69
CA VAL A 40 9.71 -19.03 11.00
C VAL A 40 9.16 -17.74 11.60
N PHE A 41 8.03 -17.26 11.07
CA PHE A 41 7.38 -16.04 11.57
C PHE A 41 6.80 -16.24 12.99
N ASP A 42 6.31 -17.44 13.32
CA ASP A 42 5.78 -17.80 14.64
C ASP A 42 6.86 -17.86 15.75
N LYS A 43 8.14 -18.05 15.40
CA LYS A 43 9.26 -18.07 16.37
C LYS A 43 9.97 -16.72 16.55
N GLY A 44 9.50 -15.67 15.87
CA GLY A 44 10.08 -14.33 15.95
C GLY A 44 9.57 -13.50 17.13
N ASP A 45 9.81 -13.95 18.37
CA ASP A 45 9.61 -13.12 19.56
C ASP A 45 10.69 -12.02 19.61
N VAL A 46 10.47 -10.92 18.88
CA VAL A 46 11.23 -9.68 19.07
C VAL A 46 10.71 -9.04 20.36
N LYS A 47 11.37 -9.34 21.47
CA LYS A 47 11.21 -8.59 22.71
C LYS A 47 11.88 -7.22 22.55
N PRO A 48 11.16 -6.09 22.66
CA PRO A 48 11.78 -4.80 22.87
C PRO A 48 12.25 -4.74 24.33
N ASP A 49 13.48 -5.20 24.56
CA ASP A 49 14.19 -5.01 25.82
C ASP A 49 14.62 -3.54 25.91
N GLY A 50 13.81 -2.71 26.56
CA GLY A 50 14.08 -1.27 26.73
C GLY A 50 13.50 -0.72 28.02
N ALA A 51 14.21 -0.96 29.11
CA ALA A 51 13.83 -0.68 30.49
C ALA A 51 13.68 0.82 30.84
N GLY A 52 12.60 1.14 31.57
CA GLY A 52 12.45 2.32 32.43
C GLY A 52 11.50 1.98 33.60
N PRO A 53 11.83 2.27 34.88
CA PRO A 53 11.05 1.80 36.01
C PRO A 53 10.06 2.86 36.52
N ALA A 54 8.76 2.54 36.55
CA ALA A 54 7.76 3.12 37.46
C ALA A 54 6.50 2.23 37.44
N LYS A 55 6.42 1.21 38.31
CA LYS A 55 5.64 1.21 39.55
C LYS A 55 4.11 1.41 39.36
N ASN A 56 3.42 0.27 39.47
CA ASN A 56 2.09 0.02 40.05
C ASN A 56 0.86 0.70 39.42
N ALA A 57 0.04 -0.08 38.71
CA ALA A 57 -1.31 -0.48 39.18
C ALA A 57 -2.01 -1.37 38.12
N GLU A 58 -2.12 -2.65 38.46
CA GLU A 58 -3.25 -3.56 38.27
C GLU A 58 -4.29 -3.27 37.15
N GLY A 59 -4.30 -4.17 36.17
CA GLY A 59 -5.53 -4.80 35.68
C GLY A 59 -6.31 -4.07 34.60
N LEU A 60 -6.08 -4.44 33.33
CA LEU A 60 -7.20 -4.81 32.44
C LEU A 60 -6.68 -5.61 31.24
N ASN A 61 -7.06 -6.88 31.24
CA ASN A 61 -6.99 -7.78 30.10
C ASN A 61 -7.80 -7.17 28.96
N ILE A 62 -7.14 -6.86 27.85
CA ILE A 62 -7.80 -6.42 26.64
C ILE A 62 -7.05 -7.01 25.44
N ASP A 63 -7.61 -8.10 24.92
CA ASP A 63 -7.47 -8.54 23.53
C ASP A 63 -8.03 -7.45 22.56
N LYS A 64 -7.40 -6.27 22.51
CA LYS A 64 -7.60 -5.18 21.51
C LYS A 64 -6.27 -4.67 20.95
N ALA A 65 -5.20 -5.45 21.02
CA ALA A 65 -3.87 -5.00 20.62
C ALA A 65 -3.76 -4.63 19.12
N SER A 66 -4.61 -5.17 18.24
CA SER A 66 -4.57 -4.83 16.80
C SER A 66 -5.42 -3.63 16.39
N ALA A 67 -6.54 -3.35 17.07
CA ALA A 67 -7.38 -2.17 16.77
C ALA A 67 -6.90 -0.91 17.51
N ASN A 68 -6.28 -1.06 18.68
CA ASN A 68 -5.77 0.06 19.46
C ASN A 68 -4.46 0.62 18.88
N ASN A 69 -3.60 -0.22 18.29
CA ASN A 69 -2.35 0.24 17.67
C ASN A 69 -2.59 1.15 16.47
N GLN A 70 -3.55 0.83 15.59
CA GLN A 70 -3.87 1.67 14.44
C GLN A 70 -4.46 3.02 14.86
N GLN A 71 -5.35 3.02 15.87
CA GLN A 71 -5.91 4.25 16.41
C GLN A 71 -4.81 5.11 17.07
N SER A 72 -3.87 4.47 17.80
CA SER A 72 -2.74 5.16 18.43
C SER A 72 -1.79 5.76 17.41
N GLU A 73 -1.47 5.03 16.33
CA GLU A 73 -0.60 5.53 15.25
C GLU A 73 -1.22 6.74 14.55
N VAL A 74 -2.52 6.68 14.23
CA VAL A 74 -3.25 7.80 13.63
C VAL A 74 -3.19 9.05 14.53
N VAL A 75 -3.44 8.88 15.83
CA VAL A 75 -3.39 10.00 16.79
C VAL A 75 -1.99 10.58 16.88
N GLU A 76 -0.94 9.76 16.94
CA GLU A 76 0.44 10.22 17.00
C GLU A 76 0.84 11.01 15.74
N VAL A 77 0.54 10.47 14.55
CA VAL A 77 0.87 11.12 13.28
C VAL A 77 0.13 12.44 13.15
N VAL A 78 -1.17 12.48 13.46
CA VAL A 78 -1.97 13.71 13.42
C VAL A 78 -1.43 14.74 14.42
N GLN A 79 -1.03 14.31 15.62
CA GLN A 79 -0.43 15.20 16.62
C GLN A 79 0.90 15.79 16.14
N LYS A 80 1.76 15.02 15.46
CA LYS A 80 3.00 15.56 14.90
C LYS A 80 2.72 16.56 13.76
N VAL A 81 1.86 16.19 12.82
CA VAL A 81 1.50 17.05 11.67
C VAL A 81 0.85 18.36 12.13
N SER A 82 0.00 18.32 13.16
CA SER A 82 -0.67 19.51 13.71
C SER A 82 0.29 20.53 14.36
N LYS A 83 1.53 20.15 14.66
CA LYS A 83 2.58 21.09 15.11
C LYS A 83 3.11 21.95 13.96
N HIS A 84 3.02 21.44 12.73
CA HIS A 84 3.55 22.08 11.54
C HIS A 84 2.49 22.89 10.79
N ILE A 85 1.23 22.41 10.78
CA ILE A 85 0.10 23.09 10.13
C ILE A 85 -1.20 22.94 10.92
N MET A 86 -2.12 23.89 10.73
CA MET A 86 -3.48 23.74 11.24
C MET A 86 -4.26 22.74 10.38
N LEU A 87 -4.61 21.61 10.98
CA LEU A 87 -5.53 20.63 10.39
C LEU A 87 -6.98 21.02 10.68
N PRO A 88 -7.91 20.78 9.74
CA PRO A 88 -9.33 20.96 10.00
C PRO A 88 -9.82 19.94 11.05
N GLN A 89 -10.84 20.30 11.84
CA GLN A 89 -11.43 19.40 12.84
C GLN A 89 -12.33 18.31 12.24
N SER A 90 -12.16 18.00 10.96
CA SER A 90 -12.87 16.93 10.26
C SER A 90 -12.20 15.58 10.51
N ASP A 91 -12.91 14.50 10.22
CA ASP A 91 -12.32 13.16 10.20
C ASP A 91 -11.11 13.12 9.26
N VAL A 92 -10.01 12.60 9.81
CA VAL A 92 -8.73 12.42 9.12
C VAL A 92 -8.43 10.93 9.02
N THR A 93 -7.91 10.52 7.87
CA THR A 93 -7.45 9.15 7.64
C THR A 93 -5.97 9.18 7.33
N VAL A 94 -5.19 8.31 7.97
CA VAL A 94 -3.76 8.18 7.73
C VAL A 94 -3.51 6.88 6.97
N VAL A 95 -2.71 6.94 5.91
CA VAL A 95 -2.33 5.80 5.08
C VAL A 95 -0.82 5.80 4.89
N THR A 96 -0.18 4.65 5.04
CA THR A 96 1.26 4.51 4.75
C THR A 96 1.47 4.21 3.26
N VAL A 97 2.43 4.91 2.64
CA VAL A 97 2.82 4.68 1.26
C VAL A 97 3.64 3.40 1.15
N THR A 98 3.14 2.44 0.38
CA THR A 98 3.81 1.16 0.11
C THR A 98 4.51 1.11 -1.26
N ASP A 99 3.98 1.85 -2.24
CA ASP A 99 4.52 1.93 -3.60
C ASP A 99 4.42 3.38 -4.15
N ALA A 100 5.47 4.14 -3.88
CA ALA A 100 5.64 5.52 -4.29
C ALA A 100 5.74 5.67 -5.81
N ASP A 101 6.36 4.72 -6.51
CA ASP A 101 6.56 4.80 -7.95
C ASP A 101 5.24 4.61 -8.70
N LEU A 102 4.37 3.71 -8.22
CA LEU A 102 3.02 3.56 -8.76
C LEU A 102 2.16 4.81 -8.50
N LEU A 103 2.22 5.39 -7.29
CA LEU A 103 1.49 6.61 -6.96
C LEU A 103 1.91 7.79 -7.84
N ARG A 104 3.22 7.98 -8.02
CA ARG A 104 3.78 9.02 -8.88
C ARG A 104 3.43 8.80 -10.35
N SER A 105 3.45 7.56 -10.82
CA SER A 105 3.06 7.24 -12.20
C SER A 105 1.59 7.54 -12.49
N ARG A 106 0.71 7.32 -11.50
CA ARG A 106 -0.73 7.58 -11.64
C ARG A 106 -1.08 9.07 -11.54
N ASN A 107 -0.44 9.79 -10.63
CA ASN A 107 -0.70 11.21 -10.38
C ASN A 107 0.61 11.99 -10.17
N PRO A 108 1.40 12.22 -11.24
CA PRO A 108 2.73 12.80 -11.12
C PRO A 108 2.73 14.25 -10.62
N LEU A 109 1.62 14.97 -10.81
CA LEU A 109 1.47 16.35 -10.33
C LEU A 109 1.31 16.45 -8.81
N TYR A 110 0.77 15.40 -8.17
CA TYR A 110 0.44 15.42 -6.73
C TYR A 110 1.44 14.65 -5.87
N PHE A 111 2.17 13.68 -6.44
CA PHE A 111 3.04 12.80 -5.67
C PHE A 111 4.51 12.83 -6.14
N GLN A 112 4.98 14.01 -6.53
CA GLN A 112 6.31 14.19 -7.09
C GLN A 112 7.42 13.77 -6.11
N PHE A 113 7.27 14.14 -4.84
CA PHE A 113 8.28 13.94 -3.79
C PHE A 113 7.99 12.77 -2.85
N VAL A 114 6.94 11.99 -3.11
CA VAL A 114 6.53 10.89 -2.23
C VAL A 114 7.55 9.75 -2.24
N LYS A 115 7.76 9.13 -1.08
CA LYS A 115 8.61 7.94 -0.86
C LYS A 115 7.84 6.83 -0.15
N ASN A 116 8.36 5.62 -0.24
CA ASN A 116 7.84 4.50 0.55
C ASN A 116 8.07 4.76 2.04
N GLY A 117 7.06 4.48 2.86
CA GLY A 117 7.08 4.77 4.30
C GLY A 117 6.41 6.08 4.70
N ASP A 118 6.31 7.05 3.77
CA ASP A 118 5.62 8.32 4.00
C ASP A 118 4.18 8.09 4.45
N LYS A 119 3.67 9.00 5.27
CA LYS A 119 2.29 9.01 5.76
C LYS A 119 1.48 10.01 4.96
N ILE A 120 0.39 9.55 4.34
CA ILE A 120 -0.60 10.40 3.70
C ILE A 120 -1.74 10.62 4.67
N ILE A 121 -1.95 11.87 5.08
CA ILE A 121 -3.09 12.30 5.87
C ILE A 121 -4.15 12.87 4.92
N ARG A 122 -5.27 12.15 4.76
CA ARG A 122 -6.41 12.58 3.96
C ARG A 122 -7.46 13.25 4.84
N TYR A 123 -7.98 14.38 4.38
CA TYR A 123 -9.10 15.10 4.99
C TYR A 123 -10.07 15.58 3.91
N ALA A 124 -11.18 16.20 4.31
CA ALA A 124 -12.29 16.52 3.39
C ALA A 124 -11.89 17.40 2.18
N LEU A 125 -10.92 18.30 2.36
CA LEU A 125 -10.52 19.29 1.35
C LEU A 125 -9.15 19.01 0.74
N GLY A 126 -8.52 17.87 1.04
CA GLY A 126 -7.16 17.64 0.59
C GLY A 126 -6.44 16.44 1.20
N LEU A 127 -5.16 16.36 0.89
CA LEU A 127 -4.21 15.39 1.42
C LEU A 127 -2.92 16.10 1.83
N ILE A 128 -2.25 15.57 2.83
CA ILE A 128 -0.91 15.99 3.24
C ILE A 128 0.00 14.78 3.18
N VAL A 129 1.17 14.93 2.58
CA VAL A 129 2.23 13.93 2.58
C VAL A 129 3.23 14.33 3.67
N TYR A 130 3.53 13.40 4.58
CA TYR A 130 4.35 13.65 5.75
C TYR A 130 5.40 12.54 5.90
N ASP A 131 6.65 12.96 6.07
CA ASP A 131 7.78 12.06 6.37
C ASP A 131 7.89 11.94 7.89
N LEU A 132 7.61 10.74 8.40
CA LEU A 132 7.61 10.44 9.83
C LEU A 132 9.02 10.37 10.42
N GLU A 133 10.02 10.01 9.61
CA GLU A 133 11.42 9.87 10.07
C GLU A 133 12.07 11.24 10.21
N GLN A 134 11.79 12.15 9.27
CA GLN A 134 12.35 13.50 9.26
C GLN A 134 11.49 14.52 10.01
N ASP A 135 10.26 14.16 10.40
CA ASP A 135 9.27 15.05 11.00
C ASP A 135 9.01 16.30 10.15
N ILE A 136 8.81 16.11 8.84
CA ILE A 136 8.56 17.20 7.88
C ILE A 136 7.32 16.92 7.02
N ILE A 137 6.63 18.00 6.65
CA ILE A 137 5.62 17.96 5.60
C ILE A 137 6.31 17.97 4.25
N VAL A 138 6.10 16.91 3.49
CA VAL A 138 6.64 16.73 2.15
C VAL A 138 5.80 17.51 1.13
N ASP A 139 4.47 17.43 1.23
CA ASP A 139 3.57 18.12 0.30
C ASP A 139 2.16 18.34 0.89
N VAL A 140 1.43 19.32 0.37
CA VAL A 140 0.05 19.63 0.73
C VAL A 140 -0.79 19.81 -0.53
N ILE A 141 -1.70 18.86 -0.76
CA ILE A 141 -2.54 18.78 -1.95
C ILE A 141 -3.96 19.22 -1.57
N ARG A 142 -4.46 20.28 -2.20
CA ARG A 142 -5.85 20.72 -2.02
C ARG A 142 -6.73 20.14 -3.12
N LEU A 143 -7.82 19.49 -2.72
CA LEU A 143 -8.84 19.01 -3.63
C LEU A 143 -9.98 20.02 -3.60
N PHE A 144 -10.11 20.81 -4.66
CA PHE A 144 -11.29 21.62 -4.86
C PHE A 144 -12.39 20.72 -5.42
N PRO A 145 -13.59 20.67 -4.81
CA PRO A 145 -14.71 20.04 -5.47
C PRO A 145 -14.89 20.74 -6.81
N GLU A 146 -14.94 19.96 -7.88
CA GLU A 146 -15.24 20.49 -9.20
C GLU A 146 -16.55 21.27 -9.08
N GLN A 147 -16.48 22.57 -9.34
CA GLN A 147 -17.67 23.40 -9.33
C GLN A 147 -18.57 22.80 -10.39
N VAL A 148 -19.63 22.10 -9.97
CA VAL A 148 -20.70 21.72 -10.87
C VAL A 148 -21.29 23.03 -11.33
N VAL A 149 -20.81 23.55 -12.46
CA VAL A 149 -21.39 24.72 -13.11
C VAL A 149 -22.72 24.25 -13.71
N THR A 150 -23.74 24.11 -12.87
CA THR A 150 -25.14 24.07 -13.30
C THR A 150 -25.50 25.47 -13.78
N GLY A 151 -25.02 25.81 -14.98
CA GLY A 151 -25.45 27.00 -15.67
C GLY A 151 -26.98 26.95 -15.86
N PRO A 152 -27.72 28.04 -15.56
CA PRO A 152 -29.14 28.13 -15.85
C PRO A 152 -29.32 28.25 -17.37
N GLY A 153 -29.30 27.12 -18.08
CA GLY A 153 -29.32 27.15 -19.55
C GLY A 153 -29.57 25.84 -20.29
N SER A 154 -29.56 24.67 -19.64
CA SER A 154 -29.92 23.43 -20.34
C SER A 154 -31.44 23.31 -20.45
N LYS A 155 -32.01 23.99 -21.45
CA LYS A 155 -33.36 23.72 -21.92
C LYS A 155 -33.43 22.23 -22.29
N LYS A 156 -34.35 21.51 -21.65
CA LYS A 156 -34.94 20.29 -22.22
C LYS A 156 -35.47 20.65 -23.61
N THR A 157 -34.77 20.22 -24.66
CA THR A 157 -35.34 20.10 -26.00
C THR A 157 -35.59 18.63 -26.25
N THR A 158 -36.89 18.32 -26.21
CA THR A 158 -37.65 17.26 -26.86
C THR A 158 -36.91 16.43 -27.92
N GLU A 159 -37.02 15.10 -27.81
CA GLU A 159 -37.80 14.26 -28.75
C GLU A 159 -38.36 13.04 -28.01
#